data_AF-D8FBG1-F1
#
_entry.id   AF-D8FBG1-F1
#
_cell.length_a   1.000
_cell.length_b   1.000
_cell.length_c   1.000
_cell.angle_alpha   90.00
_cell.angle_beta   90.00
_cell.angle_gamma   90.00
#
_symmetry.space_group_name_H-M   'P 1'
#
loop_
_entity.id
_entity.type
_entity.pdbx_description
1 polymer ?
#
loop_
_entity_poly.entity_id
_entity_poly.type
_entity_poly.pdbx_seq_one_letter_code
_entity_poly.pdbx_strand_id
1 'polypeptide(L)'
;MVYKGIPYEVGAINMNSKLENKALENGFVRLHINDLMELRSRPVTENESWFPSRTGDWVLLADGTYGNVTAQTPEIVTLRLKGGALKYYPTSDYMAQSPTNLSHGYRLTCIFGVDYQHQGIVIREIQEMMKKAVSEGLKEAGYDDLVVHVRVEFKEAAASSLDMAILVTCNERAGARYWVLERTIQKACVEVCNQQGWIIPFQQVSVHMAGS
;
A
#
# COMPACT_ATOMS: atom_id res chain seq x y z
N MET A 1 -1.03 -4.70 27.56
CA MET A 1 -2.50 -4.74 27.77
C MET A 1 -3.18 -4.02 26.63
N VAL A 2 -4.44 -4.31 26.28
CA VAL A 2 -5.17 -3.58 25.21
C VAL A 2 -6.31 -2.79 25.83
N TYR A 3 -6.40 -1.49 25.51
CA TYR A 3 -7.48 -0.61 25.95
C TYR A 3 -8.02 0.15 24.73
N LYS A 4 -9.34 0.09 24.52
CA LYS A 4 -10.02 0.65 23.32
C LYS A 4 -9.38 0.24 21.99
N GLY A 5 -8.94 -1.01 21.89
CA GLY A 5 -8.30 -1.55 20.68
C GLY A 5 -6.84 -1.15 20.48
N ILE A 6 -6.25 -0.36 21.38
CA ILE A 6 -4.86 0.10 21.29
C ILE A 6 -4.04 -0.61 22.37
N PRO A 7 -2.85 -1.17 22.04
CA PRO A 7 -1.99 -1.76 23.05
C PRO A 7 -1.29 -0.67 23.87
N TYR A 8 -1.18 -0.89 25.17
CA TYR A 8 -0.44 -0.06 26.10
C TYR A 8 0.45 -0.93 27.01
N GLU A 9 1.64 -0.42 27.29
CA GLU A 9 2.52 -0.88 28.34
C GLU A 9 1.94 -0.48 29.70
N VAL A 10 1.93 -1.40 30.66
CA VAL A 10 1.46 -1.12 32.01
C VAL A 10 2.64 -0.59 32.82
N GLY A 11 2.68 0.71 33.08
CA GLY A 11 3.78 1.32 33.83
C GLY A 11 3.64 1.12 35.35
N ALA A 12 2.46 1.37 35.90
CA ALA A 12 2.18 1.16 37.32
C ALA A 12 0.70 0.82 37.55
N ILE A 13 0.45 -0.16 38.43
CA ILE A 13 -0.89 -0.54 38.85
C ILE A 13 -1.13 0.00 40.27
N ASN A 14 -2.04 0.97 40.38
CA ASN A 14 -2.48 1.63 41.61
C ASN A 14 -3.97 1.99 41.49
N MET A 15 -4.54 2.70 42.48
CA MET A 15 -5.92 3.23 42.38
C MET A 15 -6.16 3.97 41.06
N ASN A 16 -5.20 4.81 40.65
CA ASN A 16 -5.12 5.39 39.32
C ASN A 16 -3.88 4.84 38.62
N SER A 17 -4.08 3.86 37.77
CA SER A 17 -3.02 3.16 37.05
C SER A 17 -2.60 3.93 35.81
N LYS A 18 -1.32 3.80 35.43
CA LYS A 18 -0.73 4.49 34.29
C LYS A 18 -0.39 3.51 33.18
N LEU A 19 -0.89 3.80 31.99
CA LEU A 19 -0.67 3.05 30.76
C LEU A 19 0.01 3.94 29.74
N GLU A 20 0.94 3.39 28.97
CA GLU A 20 1.71 4.16 27.98
C GLU A 20 1.80 3.42 26.64
N ASN A 21 1.54 4.13 25.55
CA ASN A 21 1.89 3.69 24.20
C ASN A 21 2.92 4.66 23.64
N LYS A 22 4.19 4.22 23.61
CA LYS A 22 5.34 5.03 23.18
C LYS A 22 5.30 5.43 21.71
N ALA A 23 4.46 4.81 20.90
CA ALA A 23 4.27 5.22 19.51
C ALA A 23 3.33 6.43 19.39
N LEU A 24 2.50 6.72 20.40
CA LEU A 24 1.53 7.81 20.37
C LEU A 24 2.07 9.06 21.08
N GLU A 25 1.82 10.23 20.48
CA GLU A 25 2.08 11.53 21.09
C GLU A 25 1.21 11.72 22.33
N ASN A 26 1.84 12.04 23.47
CA ASN A 26 1.18 12.03 24.78
C ASN A 26 0.36 10.75 25.02
N GLY A 27 0.91 9.59 24.62
CA GLY A 27 0.27 8.27 24.67
C GLY A 27 -0.01 7.71 26.06
N PHE A 28 -0.25 8.55 27.05
CA PHE A 28 -0.53 8.18 28.43
C PHE A 28 -2.03 8.13 28.69
N VAL A 29 -2.49 7.01 29.24
CA VAL A 29 -3.85 6.87 29.74
C VAL A 29 -3.80 6.58 31.25
N ARG A 30 -4.61 7.31 32.01
CA ARG A 30 -4.86 7.01 33.42
C ARG A 30 -6.22 6.35 33.55
N LEU A 31 -6.23 5.13 34.09
CA LEU A 31 -7.46 4.37 34.34
C LEU A 31 -7.60 4.10 35.83
N HIS A 32 -8.84 4.13 36.31
CA HIS A 32 -9.13 3.69 37.66
C HIS A 32 -8.92 2.17 37.75
N ILE A 33 -8.56 1.65 38.93
CA ILE A 33 -8.32 0.21 39.12
C ILE A 33 -9.53 -0.65 38.71
N ASN A 34 -10.73 -0.12 38.87
CA ASN A 34 -11.98 -0.80 38.48
C ASN A 34 -12.06 -1.01 36.95
N ASP A 35 -11.57 -0.05 36.15
CA ASP A 35 -11.55 -0.15 34.68
C ASP A 35 -10.52 -1.18 34.18
N LEU A 36 -9.58 -1.57 35.04
CA LEU A 36 -8.55 -2.57 34.72
C LEU A 36 -8.98 -4.00 35.00
N MET A 37 -10.00 -4.22 35.83
CA MET A 37 -10.35 -5.58 36.30
C MET A 37 -10.76 -6.52 35.16
N GLU A 38 -11.35 -5.96 34.11
CA GLU A 38 -11.76 -6.71 32.91
C GLU A 38 -10.62 -6.88 31.90
N LEU A 39 -9.55 -6.11 32.03
CA LEU A 39 -8.41 -6.16 31.12
C LEU A 39 -7.43 -7.26 31.52
N ARG A 40 -6.67 -7.75 30.54
CA ARG A 40 -5.61 -8.72 30.75
C ARG A 40 -4.31 -8.19 30.16
N SER A 41 -3.24 -8.34 30.92
CA SER A 41 -1.89 -8.06 30.45
C SER A 41 -1.21 -9.34 29.97
N ARG A 42 -0.25 -9.19 29.07
CA ARG A 42 0.65 -10.26 28.62
C ARG A 42 2.07 -9.70 28.49
N PRO A 43 3.11 -10.55 28.54
CA PRO A 43 4.47 -10.13 28.22
C PRO A 43 4.57 -9.52 26.82
N VAL A 44 5.45 -8.53 26.69
CA VAL A 44 5.81 -7.91 25.41
C VAL A 44 6.84 -8.82 24.71
N THR A 45 6.70 -8.98 23.40
CA THR A 45 7.69 -9.66 22.57
C THR A 45 8.54 -8.65 21.81
N GLU A 46 9.80 -8.98 21.49
CA GLU A 46 10.76 -8.05 20.87
C GLU A 46 10.26 -7.38 19.58
N ASN A 47 9.49 -8.09 18.76
CA ASN A 47 9.00 -7.61 17.46
C ASN A 47 7.55 -7.09 17.49
N GLU A 48 7.00 -6.78 18.67
CA GLU A 48 5.64 -6.29 18.79
C GLU A 48 5.53 -4.80 18.48
N SER A 49 4.74 -4.45 17.46
CA SER A 49 4.44 -3.05 17.18
C SER A 49 3.31 -2.54 18.07
N TRP A 50 3.55 -1.42 18.77
CA TRP A 50 2.56 -0.75 19.62
C TRP A 50 1.49 0.02 18.82
N PHE A 51 1.79 0.36 17.57
CA PHE A 51 0.87 1.05 16.68
C PHE A 51 1.28 0.73 15.23
N PRO A 52 0.36 0.72 14.25
CA PRO A 52 0.71 0.34 12.88
C PRO A 52 1.59 1.36 12.15
N SER A 53 1.78 2.56 12.71
CA SER A 53 2.53 3.66 12.09
C SER A 53 3.22 4.56 13.12
N ARG A 54 4.06 5.46 12.62
CA ARG A 54 4.71 6.56 13.34
C ARG A 54 4.45 7.88 12.62
N THR A 55 4.56 8.99 13.34
CA THR A 55 4.62 10.32 12.72
C THR A 55 5.75 10.36 11.68
N GLY A 56 5.43 10.78 10.46
CA GLY A 56 6.32 10.76 9.30
C GLY A 56 6.11 9.56 8.36
N ASP A 57 5.40 8.51 8.78
CA ASP A 57 5.13 7.37 7.91
C ASP A 57 4.11 7.70 6.81
N TRP A 58 4.21 7.03 5.67
CA TRP A 58 3.18 7.04 4.64
C TRP A 58 2.32 5.79 4.76
N VAL A 59 0.99 5.97 4.74
CA VAL A 59 0.04 4.88 4.90
C VAL A 59 -1.01 4.90 3.80
N LEU A 60 -1.51 3.71 3.46
CA LEU A 60 -2.69 3.50 2.62
C LEU A 60 -3.77 2.81 3.48
N LEU A 61 -4.97 3.39 3.50
CA LEU A 61 -6.12 2.87 4.24
C LEU A 61 -7.04 2.06 3.32
N ALA A 62 -7.91 1.24 3.92
CA ALA A 62 -8.86 0.41 3.16
C ALA A 62 -9.85 1.21 2.29
N ASP A 63 -10.16 2.46 2.65
CA ASP A 63 -10.96 3.39 1.83
C ASP A 63 -10.19 4.01 0.64
N GLY A 64 -8.93 3.59 0.42
CA GLY A 64 -8.04 4.15 -0.61
C GLY A 64 -7.35 5.45 -0.20
N THR A 65 -7.58 5.95 1.02
CA THR A 65 -6.88 7.15 1.52
C THR A 65 -5.39 6.86 1.63
N TYR A 66 -4.60 7.71 0.97
CA TYR A 66 -3.16 7.67 1.00
C TYR A 66 -2.60 8.99 1.53
N GLY A 67 -1.79 8.94 2.59
CA GLY A 67 -1.29 10.14 3.25
C GLY A 67 -0.13 9.89 4.19
N ASN A 68 0.51 10.99 4.58
CA ASN A 68 1.57 11.02 5.58
C ASN A 68 0.97 11.21 6.97
N VAL A 69 1.37 10.40 7.96
CA VAL A 69 0.95 10.56 9.35
C VAL A 69 1.64 11.79 9.92
N THR A 70 0.87 12.83 10.24
CA THR A 70 1.44 14.06 10.81
C THR A 70 1.27 14.16 12.32
N ALA A 71 0.32 13.42 12.89
CA ALA A 71 0.12 13.30 14.33
C ALA A 71 -0.64 12.02 14.62
N GLN A 72 -0.34 11.39 15.75
CA GLN A 72 -1.09 10.24 16.28
C GLN A 72 -1.13 10.30 17.80
N THR A 73 -2.32 10.42 18.37
CA THR A 73 -2.59 10.42 19.82
C THR A 73 -3.53 9.26 20.17
N PRO A 74 -3.79 8.99 21.47
CA PRO A 74 -4.80 8.01 21.87
C PRO A 74 -6.20 8.27 21.27
N GLU A 75 -6.52 9.51 20.93
CA GLU A 75 -7.84 9.94 20.46
C GLU A 75 -7.90 10.17 18.95
N ILE A 76 -6.86 10.75 18.34
CA ILE A 76 -6.89 11.17 16.94
C ILE A 76 -5.62 10.76 16.18
N VAL A 77 -5.80 10.29 14.95
CA VAL A 77 -4.75 10.21 13.93
C VAL A 77 -5.02 11.22 12.83
N THR A 78 -4.00 11.99 12.45
CA THR A 78 -4.07 12.99 11.38
C THR A 78 -3.19 12.59 10.21
N LEU A 79 -3.78 12.50 9.02
CA LEU A 79 -3.07 12.25 7.77
C LEU A 79 -3.02 13.52 6.93
N ARG A 80 -1.84 13.88 6.43
CA ARG A 80 -1.66 14.85 5.36
C ARG A 80 -1.65 14.15 4.01
N LEU A 81 -2.68 14.43 3.20
CA LEU A 81 -2.82 13.89 1.86
C LEU A 81 -1.85 14.57 0.90
N LYS A 82 -1.65 13.96 -0.27
CA LYS A 82 -1.00 14.66 -1.39
C LYS A 82 -1.83 15.89 -1.77
N GLY A 83 -1.16 17.02 -1.94
CA GLY A 83 -1.82 18.34 -2.10
C GLY A 83 -2.01 19.11 -0.79
N GLY A 84 -1.69 18.51 0.37
CA GLY A 84 -1.58 19.22 1.64
C GLY A 84 -2.83 19.22 2.52
N ALA A 85 -3.97 18.73 2.01
CA ALA A 85 -5.20 18.55 2.79
C ALA A 85 -4.97 17.63 4.00
N LEU A 86 -5.65 17.93 5.11
CA LEU A 86 -5.60 17.14 6.33
C LEU A 86 -6.87 16.31 6.47
N LYS A 87 -6.73 15.03 6.83
CA LYS A 87 -7.82 14.13 7.16
C LYS A 87 -7.61 13.63 8.59
N TYR A 88 -8.66 13.73 9.40
CA TYR A 88 -8.63 13.40 10.82
C TYR A 88 -9.48 12.16 11.06
N TYR A 89 -8.97 11.26 11.90
CA TYR A 89 -9.66 10.03 12.27
C TYR A 89 -9.66 9.91 13.79
N PRO A 90 -10.78 9.51 14.41
CA PRO A 90 -10.71 8.84 15.71
C PRO A 90 -9.71 7.67 15.60
N THR A 91 -8.85 7.48 16.61
CA THR A 91 -7.81 6.44 16.54
C THR A 91 -8.40 5.04 16.33
N SER A 92 -9.58 4.76 16.90
CA SER A 92 -10.32 3.51 16.64
C SER A 92 -10.68 3.30 15.18
N ASP A 93 -11.10 4.36 14.50
CA ASP A 93 -11.56 4.31 13.10
C ASP A 93 -10.36 4.17 12.17
N TYR A 94 -9.25 4.84 12.49
CA TYR A 94 -7.98 4.63 11.80
C TYR A 94 -7.53 3.17 11.90
N MET A 95 -7.60 2.56 13.10
CA MET A 95 -7.26 1.15 13.28
C MET A 95 -8.22 0.21 12.52
N ALA A 96 -9.52 0.53 12.49
CA ALA A 96 -10.52 -0.23 11.75
C ALA A 96 -10.30 -0.20 10.22
N GLN A 97 -9.66 0.85 9.71
CA GLN A 97 -9.30 0.98 8.29
C GLN A 97 -8.07 0.15 7.87
N SER A 98 -7.52 -0.68 8.77
CA SER A 98 -6.40 -1.61 8.48
C SER A 98 -5.23 -0.93 7.74
N PRO A 99 -4.59 0.08 8.35
CA PRO A 99 -3.59 0.90 7.69
C PRO A 99 -2.41 0.05 7.20
N THR A 100 -2.14 0.12 5.90
CA THR A 100 -0.93 -0.45 5.28
C THR A 100 0.19 0.58 5.35
N ASN A 101 1.23 0.29 6.11
CA ASN A 101 2.38 1.19 6.27
C ASN A 101 3.38 1.01 5.11
N LEU A 102 3.49 2.03 4.27
CA LEU A 102 4.34 2.05 3.08
C LEU A 102 5.78 2.48 3.38
N SER A 103 6.06 2.96 4.59
CA SER A 103 7.40 3.38 5.04
C SER A 103 8.28 2.22 5.52
N HIS A 104 7.87 0.96 5.30
CA HIS A 104 8.70 -0.23 5.52
C HIS A 104 9.05 -0.95 4.22
N GLY A 105 8.82 -0.29 3.08
CA GLY A 105 8.87 -0.90 1.76
C GLY A 105 7.53 -1.55 1.40
N TYR A 106 7.28 -1.69 0.10
CA TYR A 106 6.03 -2.24 -0.42
C TYR A 106 6.23 -2.76 -1.84
N ARG A 107 5.22 -3.47 -2.36
CA ARG A 107 5.21 -3.95 -3.74
C ARG A 107 4.00 -3.41 -4.47
N LEU A 108 4.23 -2.71 -5.58
CA LEU A 108 3.20 -2.37 -6.56
C LEU A 108 2.96 -3.58 -7.46
N THR A 109 1.69 -3.86 -7.73
CA THR A 109 1.26 -4.89 -8.69
C THR A 109 0.34 -4.24 -9.70
N CYS A 110 0.78 -4.20 -10.95
CA CYS A 110 0.05 -3.66 -12.08
C CYS A 110 -0.27 -4.80 -13.04
N ILE A 111 -1.52 -4.91 -13.47
CA ILE A 111 -1.91 -5.87 -14.51
C ILE A 111 -1.96 -5.12 -15.83
N PHE A 112 -1.31 -5.68 -16.85
CA PHE A 112 -1.30 -5.13 -18.20
C PHE A 112 -1.55 -6.24 -19.21
N GLY A 113 -2.58 -6.06 -20.03
CA GLY A 113 -2.97 -7.00 -21.07
C GLY A 113 -2.37 -6.63 -22.43
N VAL A 114 -1.96 -7.63 -23.19
CA VAL A 114 -1.70 -7.52 -24.63
C VAL A 114 -2.70 -8.37 -25.42
N ASP A 115 -2.94 -8.01 -26.67
CA ASP A 115 -3.88 -8.73 -27.52
C ASP A 115 -3.42 -10.18 -27.81
N TYR A 116 -4.37 -11.09 -28.03
CA TYR A 116 -4.11 -12.51 -28.27
C TYR A 116 -3.24 -12.79 -29.49
N GLN A 117 -3.19 -11.88 -30.47
CA GLN A 117 -2.28 -12.04 -31.61
C GLN A 117 -0.80 -12.13 -31.19
N HIS A 118 -0.45 -11.64 -30.00
CA HIS A 118 0.90 -11.68 -29.45
C HIS A 118 1.22 -12.96 -28.67
N GLN A 119 0.34 -13.97 -28.67
CA GLN A 119 0.50 -15.22 -27.89
C GLN A 119 1.85 -15.91 -28.10
N GLY A 120 2.37 -15.90 -29.34
CA GLY A 120 3.64 -16.54 -29.67
C GLY A 120 4.86 -15.89 -28.99
N ILE A 121 4.75 -14.62 -28.60
CA ILE A 121 5.87 -13.81 -28.10
C ILE A 121 5.66 -13.31 -26.66
N VAL A 122 4.45 -13.43 -26.10
CA VAL A 122 4.08 -12.82 -24.81
C VAL A 122 4.95 -13.28 -23.63
N ILE A 123 5.28 -14.57 -23.56
CA ILE A 123 5.98 -15.18 -22.40
C ILE A 123 7.47 -14.83 -22.36
N ARG A 124 8.11 -14.65 -23.52
CA ARG A 124 9.57 -14.46 -23.60
C ARG A 124 9.95 -13.05 -24.02
N GLU A 125 9.44 -12.61 -25.16
CA GLU A 125 9.87 -11.34 -25.76
C GLU A 125 9.17 -10.15 -25.09
N ILE A 126 7.83 -10.18 -25.04
CA ILE A 126 7.06 -9.07 -24.44
C ILE A 126 7.39 -8.95 -22.96
N GLN A 127 7.43 -10.06 -22.22
CA GLN A 127 7.77 -10.07 -20.81
C GLN A 127 9.11 -9.39 -20.52
N GLU A 128 10.19 -9.77 -21.22
CA GLU A 128 11.52 -9.20 -20.99
C GLU A 128 11.61 -7.73 -21.42
N MET A 129 11.02 -7.36 -22.56
CA MET A 129 11.04 -5.97 -23.02
C MET A 129 10.16 -5.06 -22.16
N MET A 130 9.02 -5.53 -21.65
CA MET A 130 8.23 -4.78 -20.67
C MET A 130 9.00 -4.59 -19.36
N LYS A 131 9.66 -5.63 -18.85
CA LYS A 131 10.51 -5.52 -17.66
C LYS A 131 11.60 -4.46 -17.86
N LYS A 132 12.26 -4.47 -19.03
CA LYS A 132 13.28 -3.48 -19.39
C LYS A 132 12.68 -2.07 -19.45
N ALA A 133 11.58 -1.89 -20.18
CA ALA A 133 10.92 -0.60 -20.34
C ALA A 133 10.44 -0.01 -19.01
N VAL A 134 9.86 -0.83 -18.12
CA VAL A 134 9.45 -0.39 -16.79
C VAL A 134 10.66 0.04 -15.94
N SER A 135 11.74 -0.72 -15.99
CA SER A 135 12.98 -0.39 -15.26
C SER A 135 13.59 0.93 -15.78
N GLU A 136 13.66 1.10 -17.09
CA GLU A 136 14.18 2.32 -17.73
C GLU A 136 13.27 3.51 -17.47
N GLY A 137 11.95 3.38 -17.60
CA GLY A 137 10.99 4.44 -17.34
C GLY A 137 10.98 4.92 -15.88
N LEU A 138 11.15 4.00 -14.92
CA LEU A 138 11.32 4.35 -13.50
C LEU A 138 12.63 5.10 -13.26
N LYS A 139 13.72 4.68 -13.92
CA LYS A 139 15.03 5.33 -13.82
C LYS A 139 15.01 6.73 -14.44
N GLU A 140 14.47 6.89 -15.64
CA GLU A 140 14.33 8.18 -16.32
C GLU A 140 13.46 9.16 -15.55
N ALA A 141 12.43 8.67 -14.85
CA ALA A 141 11.60 9.46 -13.95
C ALA A 141 12.29 9.81 -12.61
N GLY A 142 13.53 9.36 -12.39
CA GLY A 142 14.33 9.66 -11.20
C GLY A 142 13.97 8.83 -9.96
N TYR A 143 13.47 7.61 -10.15
CA TYR A 143 13.06 6.71 -9.06
C TYR A 143 13.92 5.46 -8.91
N ASP A 144 15.06 5.40 -9.58
CA ASP A 144 16.00 4.27 -9.53
C ASP A 144 16.38 3.90 -8.09
N ASP A 145 16.62 4.91 -7.24
CA ASP A 145 17.00 4.74 -5.84
C ASP A 145 15.86 4.29 -4.91
N LEU A 146 14.63 4.23 -5.42
CA LEU A 146 13.44 3.80 -4.69
C LEU A 146 13.03 2.35 -5.03
N VAL A 147 13.55 1.81 -6.13
CA VAL A 147 13.17 0.52 -6.69
C VAL A 147 14.23 -0.53 -6.35
N VAL A 148 13.79 -1.63 -5.75
CA VAL A 148 14.67 -2.76 -5.39
C VAL A 148 14.68 -3.79 -6.52
N HIS A 149 13.50 -4.18 -7.00
CA HIS A 149 13.35 -5.21 -8.04
C HIS A 149 12.13 -4.93 -8.93
N VAL A 150 12.29 -5.19 -10.23
CA VAL A 150 11.20 -5.24 -11.22
C VAL A 150 11.10 -6.66 -11.75
N ARG A 151 9.90 -7.24 -11.69
CA ARG A 151 9.54 -8.52 -12.29
C ARG A 151 8.32 -8.33 -13.18
N VAL A 152 8.29 -9.02 -14.31
CA VAL A 152 7.12 -9.14 -15.17
C VAL A 152 6.88 -10.61 -15.39
N GLU A 153 5.67 -11.06 -15.17
CA GLU A 153 5.29 -12.47 -15.23
C GLU A 153 3.97 -12.61 -15.99
N PHE A 154 3.83 -13.68 -16.78
CA PHE A 154 2.51 -14.04 -17.30
C PHE A 154 1.56 -14.39 -16.15
N LYS A 155 0.40 -13.74 -16.12
CA LYS A 155 -0.64 -13.94 -15.10
C LYS A 155 -1.68 -14.95 -15.57
N GLU A 156 -2.36 -14.64 -16.67
CA GLU A 156 -3.44 -15.47 -17.20
C GLU A 156 -3.76 -15.12 -18.66
N ALA A 157 -4.45 -16.05 -19.33
CA ALA A 157 -5.14 -15.79 -20.58
C ALA A 157 -6.60 -15.43 -20.24
N ALA A 158 -6.90 -14.13 -20.15
CA ALA A 158 -8.22 -13.61 -19.79
C ALA A 158 -9.17 -13.61 -21.00
N ALA A 159 -10.44 -13.22 -20.81
CA ALA A 159 -11.47 -13.31 -21.84
C ALA A 159 -11.12 -12.57 -23.16
N SER A 160 -10.37 -11.48 -23.09
CA SER A 160 -9.99 -10.66 -24.25
C SER A 160 -8.55 -10.16 -24.21
N SER A 161 -7.68 -10.74 -23.37
CA SER A 161 -6.30 -10.29 -23.20
C SER A 161 -5.39 -11.42 -22.71
N LEU A 162 -4.11 -11.30 -23.03
CA LEU A 162 -3.02 -12.04 -22.39
C LEU A 162 -2.42 -11.13 -21.32
N ASP A 163 -2.73 -11.42 -20.06
CA ASP A 163 -2.40 -10.55 -18.93
C ASP A 163 -1.02 -10.87 -18.38
N MET A 164 -0.22 -9.82 -18.18
CA MET A 164 1.01 -9.86 -17.40
C MET A 164 0.82 -9.15 -16.06
N ALA A 165 1.46 -9.69 -15.03
CA ALA A 165 1.64 -9.04 -13.74
C ALA A 165 3.00 -8.34 -13.72
N ILE A 166 2.99 -7.01 -13.65
CA ILE A 166 4.15 -6.17 -13.44
C ILE A 166 4.28 -5.92 -11.93
N LEU A 167 5.35 -6.45 -11.35
CA LEU A 167 5.63 -6.44 -9.92
C LEU A 167 6.85 -5.57 -9.65
N VAL A 168 6.65 -4.44 -8.98
CA VAL A 168 7.73 -3.51 -8.63
C VAL A 168 7.85 -3.45 -7.12
N THR A 169 8.99 -3.91 -6.60
CA THR A 169 9.32 -3.86 -5.17
C THR A 169 10.04 -2.55 -4.89
N CYS A 170 9.53 -1.79 -3.91
CA CYS A 170 10.03 -0.49 -3.52
C CYS A 170 10.55 -0.52 -2.09
N ASN A 171 11.59 0.27 -1.82
CA ASN A 171 12.18 0.41 -0.48
C ASN A 171 11.37 1.36 0.42
N GLU A 172 11.79 1.49 1.68
CA GLU A 172 11.16 2.27 2.73
C GLU A 172 11.02 3.78 2.41
N ARG A 173 11.89 4.31 1.54
CA ARG A 173 11.87 5.73 1.13
C ARG A 173 10.79 6.03 0.08
N ALA A 174 10.24 4.99 -0.55
CA ALA A 174 9.29 5.12 -1.63
C ALA A 174 7.87 5.47 -1.18
N GLY A 175 7.58 5.47 0.13
CA GLY A 175 6.22 5.64 0.67
C GLY A 175 5.50 6.86 0.08
N ALA A 176 6.21 7.98 -0.09
CA ALA A 176 5.67 9.23 -0.64
C ALA A 176 5.41 9.22 -2.16
N ARG A 177 5.74 8.14 -2.87
CA ARG A 177 5.71 8.06 -4.35
C ARG A 177 4.73 7.02 -4.89
N TYR A 178 3.94 6.35 -4.04
CA TYR A 178 3.03 5.25 -4.40
C TYR A 178 2.30 5.44 -5.74
N TRP A 179 1.42 6.45 -5.84
CA TRP A 179 0.63 6.71 -7.05
C TRP A 179 1.43 7.23 -8.25
N VAL A 180 2.60 7.83 -8.01
CA VAL A 180 3.44 8.31 -9.12
C VAL A 180 4.18 7.13 -9.74
N LEU A 181 4.72 6.23 -8.91
CA LEU A 181 5.38 5.01 -9.37
C LEU A 181 4.40 4.12 -10.13
N GLU A 182 3.18 3.91 -9.62
CA GLU A 182 2.15 3.14 -10.33
C GLU A 182 1.86 3.71 -11.72
N ARG A 183 1.69 5.03 -11.83
CA ARG A 183 1.45 5.69 -13.11
C ARG A 183 2.66 5.62 -14.04
N THR A 184 3.88 5.71 -13.52
CA THR A 184 5.11 5.54 -14.32
C THR A 184 5.21 4.12 -14.89
N ILE A 185 4.86 3.10 -14.11
CA ILE A 185 4.83 1.70 -14.56
C ILE A 185 3.84 1.54 -15.71
N GLN A 186 2.60 2.00 -15.55
CA GLN A 186 1.56 1.94 -16.58
C GLN A 186 1.97 2.68 -17.85
N LYS A 187 2.52 3.90 -17.70
CA LYS A 187 3.02 4.71 -18.81
C LYS A 187 4.09 3.94 -19.61
N ALA A 188 5.08 3.36 -18.93
CA ALA A 188 6.15 2.61 -19.59
C ALA A 188 5.62 1.40 -20.37
N CYS A 189 4.61 0.70 -19.84
CA CYS A 189 3.96 -0.43 -20.54
C CYS A 189 3.28 0.03 -21.84
N VAL A 190 2.55 1.15 -21.81
CA VAL A 190 1.92 1.72 -23.01
C VAL A 190 2.96 2.18 -24.03
N GLU A 191 4.02 2.85 -23.57
CA GLU A 191 5.08 3.36 -24.44
C GLU A 191 5.82 2.23 -25.18
N VAL A 192 6.19 1.15 -24.49
CA VAL A 192 6.86 0.01 -25.15
C VAL A 192 5.94 -0.71 -26.13
N CYS A 193 4.65 -0.87 -25.80
CA CYS A 193 3.67 -1.41 -26.75
C CYS A 193 3.60 -0.57 -28.03
N ASN A 194 3.53 0.77 -27.90
CA ASN A 194 3.51 1.66 -29.05
C ASN A 194 4.80 1.59 -29.88
N GLN A 195 5.96 1.51 -29.22
CA GLN A 195 7.26 1.41 -29.90
C GLN A 195 7.43 0.10 -30.68
N GLN A 196 6.87 -0.99 -30.16
CA GLN A 196 7.00 -2.34 -30.75
C GLN A 196 5.82 -2.72 -31.65
N GLY A 197 4.79 -1.88 -31.74
CA GLY A 197 3.56 -2.17 -32.48
C GLY A 197 2.69 -3.23 -31.83
N TRP A 198 2.81 -3.45 -30.52
CA TRP A 198 1.98 -4.40 -29.79
C TRP A 198 0.62 -3.78 -29.45
N ILE A 199 -0.41 -4.38 -30.03
CA ILE A 199 -1.79 -4.01 -29.77
C ILE A 199 -2.16 -4.30 -28.30
N ILE A 200 -2.61 -3.24 -27.62
CA ILE A 200 -3.27 -3.31 -26.32
C ILE A 200 -4.73 -3.69 -26.59
N PRO A 201 -5.26 -4.72 -25.91
CA PRO A 201 -6.57 -5.26 -26.21
C PRO A 201 -7.66 -4.25 -25.88
N PHE A 202 -8.65 -4.14 -26.76
CA PHE A 202 -9.89 -3.43 -26.50
C PHE A 202 -11.00 -4.45 -26.32
N GLN A 203 -11.88 -4.22 -25.35
CA GLN A 203 -12.99 -5.12 -25.10
C GLN A 203 -13.99 -5.03 -26.28
N GLN A 204 -14.04 -6.08 -27.11
CA GLN A 204 -15.04 -6.19 -28.15
C GLN A 204 -16.32 -6.80 -27.56
N VAL A 205 -17.40 -6.02 -27.50
CA VAL A 205 -18.73 -6.54 -27.16
C VAL A 205 -19.35 -7.09 -28.44
N SER A 206 -19.41 -8.42 -28.58
CA SER A 206 -20.12 -9.08 -29.67
C SER A 206 -21.62 -9.01 -29.42
N VAL A 207 -22.33 -8.12 -30.12
CA VAL A 207 -23.80 -8.11 -30.11
C VAL A 207 -24.30 -9.19 -31.06
N HIS A 208 -24.85 -10.28 -30.52
CA HIS A 208 -25.62 -11.22 -31.31
C HIS A 208 -26.97 -10.57 -31.68
N MET A 209 -27.05 -10.02 -32.89
CA MET A 209 -28.34 -9.63 -33.46
C MET A 209 -29.12 -10.91 -33.74
N ALA A 210 -30.14 -11.21 -32.93
CA ALA A 210 -31.10 -12.25 -33.26
C ALA A 210 -31.80 -11.83 -34.56
N GLY A 211 -31.54 -12.56 -35.64
CA GLY A 211 -32.22 -12.32 -36.91
C GLY A 211 -33.72 -12.50 -36.75
N SER A 212 -34.48 -11.49 -37.15
CA SER A 212 -35.93 -11.52 -37.33
C SER A 212 -36.26 -11.30 -38.79
#